data_AF-A0A414LGG3-F1
#
_entry.id   AF-A0A414LGG3-F1
#
_cell.length_a   1.000
_cell.length_b   1.000
_cell.length_c   1.000
_cell.angle_alpha   90.00
_cell.angle_beta   90.00
_cell.angle_gamma   90.00
#
_symmetry.space_group_name_H-M   'P 1'
#
loop_
_entity.id
_entity.type
_entity.pdbx_description
1 polymer ?
#
loop_
_entity_poly.entity_id
_entity_poly.type
_entity_poly.pdbx_seq_one_letter_code
_entity_poly.pdbx_strand_id
1 'polypeptide(L)'
;MIHQWTYLHEKFISELFQELENNGICYFILRNYEELPERNLGKDVDIVIAPKSYEKTKKVLLRIMSYFNIQYYQITQFDKMRCWYIMDYVQKFGIHIDIIENEVYKGFEFFSFDHLYKNTQRFKNFVVLNKTMDATMLLIQNIVAYKSLKNKYRITIAENYSHHKDEIDKEIILFWGEKLGHKMIDSLNRSDFDAIVKDARTYEKGAMKSIFYKCPFHTLKGIIRFFCGKFYRIVWCPKKFWRFFAVEAPDGTGKTTFINSLIEELRKYYVSDEGRFCVHHFRPNLLPNLGAAREKAGIKKQDTNFTDPHRAKPVGVFSSVIRMTYYWLDYVIGIPYLLRKEVQYEKYSIYDRYIYDFVVDPQRSRINLPDWLRKLYACMVIQPQIIFILYADFMVIYKRKQELTIDEIARQQMEFKKLASVTSNAVYIDANRSIQEMVDEACKIIFDKFFSKIG
;
A
#
# COMPACT_ATOMS: atom_id res chain seq x y z
N MET A 1 -18.33 5.44 7.24
CA MET A 1 -17.88 4.30 6.42
C MET A 1 -17.45 4.84 5.07
N ILE A 2 -16.17 4.71 4.70
CA ILE A 2 -15.61 5.29 3.47
C ILE A 2 -15.98 4.45 2.23
N HIS A 3 -16.40 3.20 2.41
CA HIS A 3 -16.68 2.27 1.32
C HIS A 3 -18.15 1.85 1.33
N GLN A 4 -18.82 2.00 0.19
CA GLN A 4 -20.19 1.52 -0.03
C GLN A 4 -20.19 0.34 -1.02
N TRP A 5 -20.75 -0.80 -0.62
CA TRP A 5 -21.05 -1.90 -1.53
C TRP A 5 -22.28 -1.52 -2.34
N THR A 6 -22.14 -1.44 -3.66
CA THR A 6 -23.21 -1.01 -4.57
C THR A 6 -23.70 -2.17 -5.40
N TYR A 7 -24.83 -1.98 -6.09
CA TYR A 7 -25.37 -2.96 -7.04
C TYR A 7 -24.36 -3.41 -8.11
N LEU A 8 -23.43 -2.53 -8.51
CA LEU A 8 -22.35 -2.89 -9.43
C LEU A 8 -21.38 -3.91 -8.82
N HIS A 9 -21.11 -3.83 -7.51
CA HIS A 9 -20.23 -4.79 -6.82
C HIS A 9 -20.87 -6.19 -6.75
N GLU A 10 -22.16 -6.23 -6.40
CA GLU A 10 -22.95 -7.47 -6.37
C GLU A 10 -22.97 -8.15 -7.75
N LYS A 11 -23.26 -7.39 -8.81
CA LYS A 11 -23.23 -7.90 -10.19
C LYS A 11 -21.84 -8.38 -10.61
N PHE A 12 -20.80 -7.59 -10.32
CA PHE A 12 -19.43 -7.93 -10.68
C PHE A 12 -18.99 -9.25 -10.04
N ILE A 13 -19.27 -9.44 -8.75
CA ILE A 13 -18.91 -10.65 -8.02
C ILE A 13 -19.75 -11.85 -8.44
N SER A 14 -21.06 -11.67 -8.64
CA SER A 14 -21.94 -12.72 -9.15
C SER A 14 -21.45 -13.25 -10.51
N GLU A 15 -21.16 -12.34 -11.44
CA GLU A 15 -20.63 -12.67 -12.76
C GLU A 15 -19.26 -13.36 -12.65
N LEU A 16 -18.40 -12.91 -11.74
CA LEU A 16 -17.10 -13.54 -11.51
C LEU A 16 -17.24 -15.00 -11.08
N PHE A 17 -18.08 -15.29 -10.10
CA PHE A 17 -18.27 -16.66 -9.63
C PHE A 17 -18.85 -17.57 -10.70
N GLN A 18 -19.80 -17.05 -11.49
CA GLN A 18 -20.39 -17.77 -12.61
C GLN A 18 -19.37 -18.04 -13.72
N GLU A 19 -18.59 -17.02 -14.13
CA GLU A 19 -17.60 -17.20 -15.18
C GLU A 19 -16.43 -18.08 -14.76
N LEU A 20 -16.02 -18.06 -13.48
CA LEU A 20 -15.03 -19.03 -12.99
C LEU A 20 -15.53 -20.47 -13.16
N GLU A 21 -16.80 -20.72 -12.83
CA GLU A 21 -17.43 -22.04 -12.96
C GLU A 21 -17.65 -22.45 -14.42
N ASN A 22 -18.19 -21.56 -15.26
CA ASN A 22 -18.39 -21.79 -16.70
C ASN A 22 -17.09 -22.11 -17.43
N ASN A 23 -15.99 -21.48 -17.00
CA ASN A 23 -14.67 -21.74 -17.54
C ASN A 23 -14.01 -22.96 -16.87
N GLY A 24 -14.67 -23.70 -15.98
CA GLY A 24 -14.10 -24.90 -15.33
C GLY A 24 -12.85 -24.61 -14.49
N ILE A 25 -12.79 -23.43 -13.86
CA ILE A 25 -11.73 -23.09 -12.91
C ILE A 25 -12.17 -23.61 -11.55
N CYS A 26 -11.44 -24.57 -10.98
CA CYS A 26 -11.70 -25.00 -9.60
C CYS A 26 -11.29 -23.89 -8.63
N TYR A 27 -12.25 -23.36 -7.88
CA TYR A 27 -12.03 -22.30 -6.91
C TYR A 27 -12.87 -22.52 -5.65
N PHE A 28 -12.52 -21.80 -4.58
CA PHE A 28 -13.38 -21.60 -3.43
C PHE A 28 -13.08 -20.27 -2.74
N ILE A 29 -14.05 -19.74 -2.02
CA ILE A 29 -13.89 -18.55 -1.18
C ILE A 29 -13.45 -18.99 0.22
N LEU A 30 -12.46 -18.33 0.79
CA LEU A 30 -11.94 -18.67 2.11
C LEU A 30 -12.88 -18.28 3.25
N ARG A 31 -13.24 -17.00 3.36
CA ARG A 31 -13.95 -16.43 4.52
C ARG A 31 -14.74 -15.18 4.15
N ASN A 32 -15.54 -14.69 5.10
CA ASN A 32 -16.39 -13.50 4.97
C ASN A 32 -17.37 -13.58 3.77
N TYR A 33 -17.85 -14.78 3.47
CA TYR A 33 -18.67 -15.05 2.30
C TYR A 33 -20.18 -15.01 2.59
N GLU A 34 -20.57 -14.96 3.86
CA GLU A 34 -21.95 -15.17 4.32
C GLU A 34 -22.93 -14.14 3.74
N GLU A 35 -22.47 -12.90 3.58
CA GLU A 35 -23.26 -11.81 3.01
C GLU A 35 -23.04 -11.62 1.49
N LEU A 36 -22.14 -12.38 0.86
CA LEU A 36 -21.90 -12.30 -0.57
C LEU A 36 -23.02 -12.97 -1.39
N PRO A 37 -23.32 -12.46 -2.60
CA PRO A 37 -22.75 -11.28 -3.25
C PRO A 37 -23.40 -9.93 -2.85
N GLU A 38 -24.49 -9.95 -2.09
CA GLU A 38 -25.38 -8.81 -1.88
C GLU A 38 -24.74 -7.72 -1.00
N ARG A 39 -23.89 -8.10 -0.05
CA ARG A 39 -23.13 -7.17 0.81
C ARG A 39 -21.74 -7.67 1.12
N ASN A 40 -20.79 -6.74 1.14
CA ASN A 40 -19.48 -6.95 1.76
C ASN A 40 -18.92 -5.59 2.20
N LEU A 41 -18.85 -5.37 3.51
CA LEU A 41 -18.37 -4.12 4.10
C LEU A 41 -16.86 -3.91 3.90
N GLY A 42 -16.08 -4.99 3.80
CA GLY A 42 -14.63 -4.95 3.61
C GLY A 42 -14.20 -4.79 2.15
N LYS A 43 -15.12 -5.04 1.20
CA LYS A 43 -14.88 -5.17 -0.26
C LYS A 43 -13.63 -5.96 -0.64
N ASP A 44 -13.23 -6.88 0.21
CA ASP A 44 -12.16 -7.84 0.06
C ASP A 44 -12.77 -9.22 -0.15
N VAL A 45 -12.32 -9.91 -1.21
CA VAL A 45 -12.76 -11.28 -1.50
C VAL A 45 -11.53 -12.14 -1.71
N ASP A 46 -11.33 -13.10 -0.79
CA ASP A 46 -10.24 -14.08 -0.83
C ASP A 46 -10.66 -15.31 -1.64
N ILE A 47 -10.20 -15.42 -2.88
CA ILE A 47 -10.50 -16.52 -3.79
C ILE A 47 -9.26 -17.41 -3.96
N VAL A 48 -9.36 -18.65 -3.49
CA VAL A 48 -8.34 -19.66 -3.74
C VAL A 48 -8.67 -20.38 -5.04
N ILE A 49 -7.68 -20.49 -5.93
CA ILE A 49 -7.82 -21.16 -7.22
C ILE A 49 -6.84 -22.32 -7.33
N ALA A 50 -7.20 -23.31 -8.14
CA ALA A 50 -6.31 -24.44 -8.43
C ALA A 50 -4.96 -23.93 -8.99
N PRO A 51 -3.81 -24.49 -8.54
CA PRO A 51 -2.50 -24.11 -9.05
C PRO A 51 -2.44 -24.17 -10.59
N LYS A 52 -1.76 -23.20 -11.21
CA LYS A 52 -1.63 -23.02 -12.67
C LYS A 52 -2.88 -22.50 -13.37
N SER A 53 -3.97 -22.20 -12.64
CA SER A 53 -5.19 -21.64 -13.23
C SER A 53 -5.16 -20.12 -13.37
N TYR A 54 -4.12 -19.44 -12.84
CA TYR A 54 -4.10 -17.97 -12.75
C TYR A 54 -4.25 -17.27 -14.10
N GLU A 55 -3.57 -17.71 -15.16
CA GLU A 55 -3.68 -17.05 -16.47
C GLU A 55 -5.10 -17.16 -17.05
N LYS A 56 -5.81 -18.25 -16.75
CA LYS A 56 -7.21 -18.43 -17.13
C LYS A 56 -8.12 -17.51 -16.29
N THR A 57 -7.92 -17.47 -14.98
CA THR A 57 -8.61 -16.56 -14.05
C THR A 57 -8.40 -15.09 -14.43
N LYS A 58 -7.18 -14.71 -14.80
CA LYS A 58 -6.84 -13.36 -15.27
C LYS A 58 -7.62 -12.98 -16.52
N LYS A 59 -7.74 -13.89 -17.50
CA LYS A 59 -8.54 -13.65 -18.71
C LYS A 59 -10.03 -13.46 -18.39
N VAL A 60 -10.56 -14.24 -17.45
CA VAL A 60 -11.94 -14.10 -16.95
C VAL A 60 -12.13 -12.73 -16.29
N LEU A 61 -11.25 -12.32 -15.36
CA LEU A 61 -11.32 -11.02 -14.71
C LEU A 61 -11.29 -9.86 -15.71
N LEU A 62 -10.36 -9.89 -16.68
CA LEU A 62 -10.27 -8.84 -17.71
C LEU A 62 -11.52 -8.78 -18.59
N ARG A 63 -12.14 -9.92 -18.92
CA ARG A 63 -13.39 -9.97 -19.67
C ARG A 63 -14.54 -9.34 -18.87
N ILE A 64 -14.66 -9.68 -17.59
CA ILE A 64 -15.70 -9.13 -16.71
C ILE A 64 -15.51 -7.62 -16.54
N MET A 65 -14.27 -7.17 -16.33
CA MET A 65 -13.93 -5.75 -16.30
C MET A 65 -14.39 -5.03 -17.57
N SER A 66 -14.13 -5.60 -18.75
CA SER A 66 -14.61 -5.06 -20.01
C SER A 66 -16.14 -5.04 -20.11
N TYR A 67 -16.82 -6.10 -19.67
CA TYR A 67 -18.28 -6.21 -19.69
C TYR A 67 -18.96 -5.13 -18.83
N PHE A 68 -18.39 -4.83 -17.66
CA PHE A 68 -18.88 -3.77 -16.77
C PHE A 68 -18.24 -2.39 -17.02
N ASN A 69 -17.45 -2.23 -18.08
CA ASN A 69 -16.74 -0.99 -18.42
C ASN A 69 -15.86 -0.44 -17.26
N ILE A 70 -15.24 -1.32 -16.49
CA ILE A 70 -14.31 -0.98 -15.41
C ILE A 70 -12.90 -1.01 -15.96
N GLN A 71 -12.22 0.14 -16.02
CA GLN A 71 -11.08 0.26 -16.92
C GLN A 71 -9.72 -0.04 -16.28
N TYR A 72 -9.57 0.13 -14.97
CA TYR A 72 -8.24 0.13 -14.34
C TYR A 72 -8.07 -1.02 -13.36
N TYR A 73 -6.84 -1.54 -13.32
CA TYR A 73 -6.45 -2.49 -12.29
C TYR A 73 -4.98 -2.35 -11.90
N GLN A 74 -4.68 -2.74 -10.67
CA GLN A 74 -3.32 -2.94 -10.18
C GLN A 74 -3.22 -4.37 -9.65
N ILE A 75 -2.15 -5.06 -10.03
CA ILE A 75 -1.82 -6.39 -9.49
C ILE A 75 -0.57 -6.27 -8.65
N THR A 76 -0.67 -6.65 -7.38
CA THR A 76 0.49 -6.87 -6.55
C THR A 76 0.67 -8.34 -6.26
N GLN A 77 1.85 -8.86 -6.57
CA GLN A 77 2.19 -10.25 -6.29
C GLN A 77 2.96 -10.39 -4.98
N PHE A 78 2.48 -11.28 -4.12
CA PHE A 78 3.12 -11.77 -2.91
C PHE A 78 3.23 -13.29 -2.98
N ASP A 79 4.39 -13.77 -3.44
CA ASP A 79 4.62 -15.21 -3.65
C ASP A 79 3.56 -15.82 -4.61
N LYS A 80 2.67 -16.70 -4.13
CA LYS A 80 1.57 -17.32 -4.91
C LYS A 80 0.24 -16.54 -4.83
N MET A 81 0.17 -15.52 -3.98
CA MET A 81 -1.00 -14.64 -3.85
C MET A 81 -0.83 -13.43 -4.77
N ARG A 82 -1.91 -13.04 -5.45
CA ARG A 82 -1.97 -11.86 -6.29
C ARG A 82 -3.18 -11.02 -5.91
N CYS A 83 -2.90 -9.88 -5.30
CA CYS A 83 -3.87 -8.88 -4.91
C CYS A 83 -4.29 -8.09 -6.14
N TRP A 84 -5.56 -8.19 -6.53
CA TRP A 84 -6.15 -7.39 -7.58
C TRP A 84 -6.90 -6.22 -6.97
N TYR A 85 -6.42 -5.01 -7.25
CA TYR A 85 -7.16 -3.79 -7.01
C TYR A 85 -7.82 -3.37 -8.32
N ILE A 86 -9.12 -3.61 -8.44
CA ILE A 86 -9.90 -3.31 -9.64
C ILE A 86 -10.67 -2.02 -9.37
N MET A 87 -10.53 -1.04 -10.26
CA MET A 87 -10.97 0.33 -9.99
C MET A 87 -11.49 1.04 -11.24
N ASP A 88 -12.38 2.00 -11.02
CA ASP A 88 -12.81 2.95 -12.03
C ASP A 88 -13.19 4.29 -11.38
N TYR A 89 -12.54 5.37 -11.81
CA TYR A 89 -12.78 6.70 -11.24
C TYR A 89 -14.03 7.39 -11.81
N VAL A 90 -14.57 6.93 -12.94
CA VAL A 90 -15.79 7.49 -13.55
C VAL A 90 -17.02 6.88 -12.87
N GLN A 91 -17.05 5.56 -12.75
CA GLN A 91 -18.10 4.82 -12.06
C GLN A 91 -17.98 4.86 -10.53
N LYS A 92 -16.91 5.48 -10.00
CA LYS A 92 -16.57 5.51 -8.58
C LYS A 92 -16.55 4.10 -7.96
N PHE A 93 -15.96 3.15 -8.70
CA PHE A 93 -15.93 1.72 -8.37
C PHE A 93 -14.54 1.30 -7.87
N GLY A 94 -14.50 0.47 -6.82
CA GLY A 94 -13.25 -0.07 -6.28
C GLY A 94 -13.53 -1.35 -5.51
N ILE A 95 -12.83 -2.43 -5.89
CA ILE A 95 -12.93 -3.74 -5.24
C ILE A 95 -11.56 -4.39 -5.14
N HIS A 96 -11.32 -5.10 -4.03
CA HIS A 96 -10.10 -5.85 -3.78
C HIS A 96 -10.39 -7.35 -3.87
N ILE A 97 -9.68 -8.06 -4.74
CA ILE A 97 -9.83 -9.50 -4.92
C ILE A 97 -8.47 -10.17 -4.79
N ASP A 98 -8.32 -11.00 -3.77
CA ASP A 98 -7.10 -11.77 -3.54
C ASP A 98 -7.20 -13.11 -4.25
N ILE A 99 -6.41 -13.29 -5.30
CA ILE A 99 -6.32 -14.54 -6.05
C ILE A 99 -5.13 -15.36 -5.53
N ILE A 100 -5.42 -16.51 -4.93
CA ILE A 100 -4.43 -17.32 -4.19
C ILE A 100 -4.24 -18.67 -4.91
N GLU A 101 -3.07 -18.89 -5.53
CA GLU A 101 -2.68 -20.19 -6.13
C GLU A 101 -2.09 -21.14 -5.09
N ASN A 102 -2.86 -21.39 -4.03
CA ASN A 102 -2.50 -22.09 -2.80
C ASN A 102 -1.82 -21.22 -1.72
N GLU A 103 -2.08 -21.58 -0.47
CA GLU A 103 -1.60 -20.85 0.69
C GLU A 103 -0.16 -21.21 1.06
N VAL A 104 0.72 -20.21 0.97
CA VAL A 104 2.15 -20.35 1.23
C VAL A 104 2.62 -19.26 2.18
N TYR A 105 3.31 -19.65 3.25
CA TYR A 105 3.97 -18.75 4.18
C TYR A 105 5.49 -18.91 4.09
N LYS A 106 6.20 -17.88 3.59
CA LYS A 106 7.67 -17.87 3.45
C LYS A 106 8.24 -19.10 2.70
N GLY A 107 7.49 -19.63 1.73
CA GLY A 107 7.85 -20.84 1.00
C GLY A 107 7.33 -22.16 1.60
N PHE A 108 6.69 -22.14 2.77
CA PHE A 108 6.06 -23.29 3.40
C PHE A 108 4.58 -23.35 3.01
N GLU A 109 4.18 -24.45 2.38
CA GLU A 109 2.80 -24.72 1.99
C GLU A 109 2.11 -25.46 3.15
N PHE A 110 1.08 -24.85 3.75
CA PHE A 110 0.40 -25.42 4.92
C PHE A 110 -0.51 -26.58 4.54
N PHE A 111 -1.34 -26.36 3.51
CA PHE A 111 -2.21 -27.38 2.93
C PHE A 111 -2.05 -27.36 1.42
N SER A 112 -2.22 -28.54 0.80
CA SER A 112 -2.36 -28.59 -0.65
C SER A 112 -3.72 -28.06 -1.06
N PHE A 113 -3.81 -27.49 -2.26
CA PHE A 113 -5.09 -27.09 -2.84
C PHE A 113 -6.10 -28.23 -2.83
N ASP A 114 -5.69 -29.45 -3.20
CA ASP A 114 -6.59 -30.61 -3.27
C ASP A 114 -7.16 -31.00 -1.91
N HIS A 115 -6.39 -30.83 -0.82
CA HIS A 115 -6.87 -31.09 0.54
C HIS A 115 -7.93 -30.07 0.95
N LEU A 116 -7.68 -28.78 0.68
CA LEU A 116 -8.65 -27.71 0.96
C LEU A 116 -9.90 -27.86 0.10
N TYR A 117 -9.73 -28.14 -1.19
CA TYR A 117 -10.82 -28.24 -2.16
C TYR A 117 -11.76 -29.40 -1.86
N LYS A 118 -11.24 -30.54 -1.37
CA LYS A 118 -12.07 -31.67 -0.88
C LYS A 118 -12.94 -31.30 0.31
N ASN A 119 -12.53 -30.29 1.08
CA ASN A 119 -13.22 -29.77 2.25
C ASN A 119 -13.99 -28.49 1.92
N THR A 120 -14.53 -28.39 0.71
CA THR A 120 -15.41 -27.29 0.30
C THR A 120 -16.87 -27.72 0.32
N GLN A 121 -17.75 -26.73 0.38
CA GLN A 121 -19.19 -26.92 0.29
C GLN A 121 -19.79 -25.86 -0.64
N ARG A 122 -20.97 -26.15 -1.20
CA ARG A 122 -21.75 -25.16 -1.95
C ARG A 122 -22.44 -24.20 -0.99
N PHE A 123 -22.33 -22.91 -1.29
CA PHE A 123 -23.07 -21.87 -0.60
C PHE A 123 -23.67 -20.95 -1.66
N LYS A 124 -25.01 -20.83 -1.67
CA LYS A 124 -25.75 -20.21 -2.78
C LYS A 124 -25.28 -20.79 -4.13
N ASN A 125 -24.80 -19.95 -5.04
CA ASN A 125 -24.30 -20.29 -6.37
C ASN A 125 -22.77 -20.41 -6.46
N PHE A 126 -22.03 -20.39 -5.35
CA PHE A 126 -20.57 -20.47 -5.35
C PHE A 126 -20.04 -21.50 -4.36
N VAL A 127 -18.71 -21.70 -4.36
CA VAL A 127 -18.02 -22.71 -3.56
C VAL A 127 -17.25 -22.02 -2.43
N VAL A 128 -17.38 -22.53 -1.21
CA VAL A 128 -16.73 -21.97 -0.01
C VAL A 128 -16.00 -23.07 0.77
N LEU A 129 -14.99 -22.68 1.55
CA LEU A 129 -14.35 -23.59 2.49
C LEU A 129 -15.32 -23.98 3.61
N ASN A 130 -15.33 -25.24 4.03
CA ASN A 130 -16.16 -25.67 5.16
C ASN A 130 -15.65 -25.08 6.50
N LYS A 131 -16.52 -25.09 7.52
CA LYS A 131 -16.23 -24.46 8.82
C LYS A 131 -15.07 -25.13 9.58
N THR A 132 -14.90 -26.44 9.41
CA THR A 132 -13.79 -27.23 9.97
C THR A 132 -12.44 -26.71 9.49
N MET A 133 -12.27 -26.59 8.17
CA MET A 133 -11.01 -26.11 7.60
C MET A 133 -10.83 -24.61 7.77
N ASP A 134 -11.90 -23.81 7.75
CA ASP A 134 -11.81 -22.37 8.04
C ASP A 134 -11.25 -22.11 9.45
N ALA A 135 -11.78 -22.78 10.48
CA ALA A 135 -11.27 -22.68 11.85
C ALA A 135 -9.80 -23.15 11.96
N THR A 136 -9.48 -24.28 11.33
CA THR A 136 -8.13 -24.85 11.29
C THR A 136 -7.14 -23.90 10.62
N MET A 137 -7.50 -23.33 9.47
CA MET A 137 -6.66 -22.37 8.75
C MET A 137 -6.50 -21.08 9.51
N LEU A 138 -7.56 -20.54 10.12
CA LEU A 138 -7.48 -19.36 10.99
C LEU A 138 -6.48 -19.58 12.11
N LEU A 139 -6.54 -20.72 12.80
CA LEU A 139 -5.62 -21.07 13.86
C LEU A 139 -4.17 -21.17 13.34
N ILE A 140 -3.93 -21.96 12.29
CA ILE A 140 -2.59 -22.18 11.74
C ILE A 140 -1.97 -20.88 11.23
N GLN A 141 -2.69 -20.12 10.39
CA GLN A 141 -2.19 -18.85 9.84
C GLN A 141 -1.83 -17.86 10.96
N ASN A 142 -2.72 -17.65 11.92
CA ASN A 142 -2.52 -16.65 12.96
C ASN A 142 -1.40 -17.03 13.93
N ILE A 143 -1.29 -18.30 14.30
CA ILE A 143 -0.27 -18.77 15.23
C ILE A 143 1.09 -18.92 14.55
N VAL A 144 1.15 -19.55 13.37
CA VAL A 144 2.42 -19.81 12.66
C VAL A 144 2.94 -18.53 12.01
N ALA A 145 2.11 -17.79 11.27
CA ALA A 145 2.56 -16.61 10.54
C ALA A 145 2.68 -15.38 11.44
N TYR A 146 1.60 -15.04 12.15
CA TYR A 146 1.50 -13.78 12.89
C TYR A 146 1.85 -13.87 14.38
N LYS A 147 1.92 -15.08 14.95
CA LYS A 147 2.18 -15.35 16.38
C LYS A 147 1.22 -14.58 17.30
N SER A 148 0.01 -14.31 16.81
CA SER A 148 -1.00 -13.52 17.48
C SER A 148 -2.37 -13.89 16.93
N LEU A 149 -3.39 -13.82 17.77
CA LEU A 149 -4.75 -14.18 17.41
C LEU A 149 -5.71 -13.07 17.83
N LYS A 150 -6.26 -12.36 16.84
CA LYS A 150 -7.21 -11.25 17.06
C LYS A 150 -8.50 -11.77 17.70
N ASN A 151 -9.15 -10.96 18.52
CA ASN A 151 -10.38 -11.36 19.24
C ASN A 151 -11.48 -11.88 18.32
N LYS A 152 -11.71 -11.25 17.16
CA LYS A 152 -12.69 -11.74 16.18
C LYS A 152 -12.43 -13.19 15.75
N TYR A 153 -11.17 -13.57 15.57
CA TYR A 153 -10.80 -14.94 15.19
C TYR A 153 -10.89 -15.91 16.36
N ARG A 154 -10.65 -15.47 17.60
CA ARG A 154 -10.88 -16.31 18.79
C ARG A 154 -12.35 -16.72 18.89
N ILE A 155 -13.26 -15.78 18.66
CA ILE A 155 -14.71 -16.01 18.67
C ILE A 155 -15.08 -17.03 17.57
N THR A 156 -14.71 -16.75 16.31
CA THR A 156 -15.00 -17.66 15.19
C THR A 156 -14.42 -19.06 15.38
N ILE A 157 -13.18 -19.18 15.89
CA ILE A 157 -12.58 -20.49 16.18
C ILE A 157 -13.34 -21.20 17.29
N ALA A 158 -13.70 -20.52 18.38
CA ALA A 158 -14.44 -21.13 19.49
C ALA A 158 -15.82 -21.64 19.04
N GLU A 159 -16.56 -20.84 18.28
CA GLU A 159 -17.87 -21.21 17.71
C GLU A 159 -17.74 -22.46 16.82
N ASN A 160 -16.88 -22.43 15.80
CA ASN A 160 -16.69 -23.56 14.90
C ASN A 160 -16.16 -24.81 15.64
N TYR A 161 -15.28 -24.63 16.63
CA TYR A 161 -14.74 -25.73 17.43
C TYR A 161 -15.80 -26.43 18.28
N SER A 162 -16.79 -25.68 18.79
CA SER A 162 -17.91 -26.26 19.53
C SER A 162 -18.82 -27.16 18.68
N HIS A 163 -18.94 -26.86 17.37
CA HIS A 163 -19.80 -27.60 16.44
C HIS A 163 -19.08 -28.72 15.68
N HIS A 164 -17.77 -28.56 15.42
CA HIS A 164 -16.98 -29.46 14.55
C HIS A 164 -15.72 -30.02 15.24
N LYS A 165 -15.78 -30.17 16.56
CA LYS A 165 -14.67 -30.58 17.42
C LYS A 165 -13.85 -31.73 16.87
N ASP A 166 -14.46 -32.89 16.65
CA ASP A 166 -13.76 -34.13 16.31
C ASP A 166 -13.04 -34.05 14.95
N GLU A 167 -13.57 -33.25 14.02
CA GLU A 167 -12.97 -33.03 12.70
C GLU A 167 -11.79 -32.07 12.80
N ILE A 168 -11.92 -30.99 13.58
CA ILE A 168 -10.85 -30.03 13.81
C ILE A 168 -9.69 -30.67 14.57
N ASP A 169 -9.98 -31.50 15.58
CA ASP A 169 -8.97 -32.26 16.35
C ASP A 169 -8.13 -33.15 15.43
N LYS A 170 -8.77 -33.85 14.47
CA LYS A 170 -8.08 -34.68 13.47
C LYS A 170 -7.14 -33.85 12.60
N GLU A 171 -7.58 -32.70 12.10
CA GLU A 171 -6.76 -31.82 11.26
C GLU A 171 -5.58 -31.21 12.05
N ILE A 172 -5.81 -30.83 13.31
CA ILE A 172 -4.75 -30.34 14.21
C ILE A 172 -3.66 -31.40 14.43
N ILE A 173 -4.06 -32.65 14.70
CA ILE A 173 -3.12 -33.76 14.88
C ILE A 173 -2.39 -34.07 13.57
N LEU A 174 -3.08 -34.09 12.43
CA LEU A 174 -2.47 -34.32 11.12
C LEU A 174 -1.40 -33.28 10.77
N PHE A 175 -1.63 -32.01 11.17
CA PHE A 175 -0.75 -30.90 10.88
C PHE A 175 0.45 -30.82 11.84
N TRP A 176 0.21 -30.82 13.16
CA TRP A 176 1.23 -30.63 14.20
C TRP A 176 1.79 -31.92 14.81
N GLY A 177 1.17 -33.07 14.55
CA GLY A 177 1.50 -34.36 15.15
C GLY A 177 0.98 -34.52 16.58
N GLU A 178 1.01 -35.74 17.10
CA GLU A 178 0.43 -36.13 18.41
C GLU A 178 0.78 -35.17 19.55
N LYS A 179 2.07 -34.91 19.76
CA LYS A 179 2.53 -34.15 20.94
C LYS A 179 2.05 -32.69 20.95
N LEU A 180 2.22 -31.99 19.84
CA LEU A 180 1.85 -30.57 19.75
C LEU A 180 0.35 -30.42 19.47
N GLY A 181 -0.23 -31.32 18.70
CA GLY A 181 -1.66 -31.34 18.41
C GLY A 181 -2.48 -31.54 19.68
N HIS A 182 -2.19 -32.53 20.52
CA HIS A 182 -2.90 -32.72 21.79
C HIS A 182 -2.79 -31.52 22.72
N LYS A 183 -1.61 -30.90 22.80
CA LYS A 183 -1.42 -29.67 23.59
C LYS A 183 -2.32 -28.53 23.07
N MET A 184 -2.46 -28.39 21.75
CA MET A 184 -3.34 -27.39 21.14
C MET A 184 -4.81 -27.68 21.47
N ILE A 185 -5.23 -28.95 21.31
CA ILE A 185 -6.58 -29.42 21.60
C ILE A 185 -6.94 -29.17 23.07
N ASP A 186 -6.03 -29.46 24.00
CA ASP A 186 -6.23 -29.19 25.43
C ASP A 186 -6.48 -27.71 25.72
N SER A 187 -5.74 -26.81 25.06
CA SER A 187 -5.95 -25.37 25.18
C SER A 187 -7.27 -24.94 24.56
N LEU A 188 -7.65 -25.48 23.39
CA LEU A 188 -8.94 -25.18 22.75
C LEU A 188 -10.13 -25.67 23.60
N ASN A 189 -10.02 -26.84 24.23
CA ASN A 189 -11.03 -27.37 25.15
C ASN A 189 -11.30 -26.44 26.33
N ARG A 190 -10.27 -25.75 26.80
CA ARG A 190 -10.35 -24.78 27.89
C ARG A 190 -10.66 -23.36 27.40
N SER A 191 -10.80 -23.17 26.09
CA SER A 191 -10.87 -21.85 25.45
C SER A 191 -9.70 -20.91 25.83
N ASP A 192 -8.54 -21.48 26.18
CA ASP A 192 -7.35 -20.76 26.61
C ASP A 192 -6.49 -20.35 25.41
N PHE A 193 -6.98 -19.35 24.67
CA PHE A 193 -6.28 -18.81 23.50
C PHE A 193 -4.98 -18.09 23.86
N ASP A 194 -4.83 -17.60 25.11
CA ASP A 194 -3.62 -16.92 25.54
C ASP A 194 -2.47 -17.89 25.75
N ALA A 195 -2.73 -19.09 26.27
CA ALA A 195 -1.74 -20.17 26.28
C ALA A 195 -1.28 -20.54 24.86
N ILE A 196 -2.20 -20.64 23.90
CA ILE A 196 -1.88 -20.93 22.49
C ILE A 196 -0.94 -19.85 21.92
N VAL A 197 -1.26 -18.57 22.13
CA VAL A 197 -0.46 -17.45 21.64
C VAL A 197 0.92 -17.41 22.32
N LYS A 198 0.98 -17.67 23.63
CA LYS A 198 2.23 -17.74 24.39
C LYS A 198 3.19 -18.79 23.80
N ASP A 199 2.65 -19.92 23.38
CA ASP A 199 3.41 -21.02 22.77
C ASP A 199 3.55 -20.95 21.25
N ALA A 200 3.14 -19.84 20.61
CA ALA A 200 3.10 -19.72 19.15
C ALA A 200 4.44 -20.03 18.45
N ARG A 201 5.58 -19.68 19.06
CA ARG A 201 6.91 -20.00 18.52
C ARG A 201 7.20 -21.50 18.48
N THR A 202 6.66 -22.26 19.43
CA THR A 202 6.79 -23.71 19.47
C THR A 202 5.96 -24.33 18.35
N TYR A 203 4.72 -23.86 18.15
CA TYR A 203 3.86 -24.29 17.06
C TYR A 203 4.41 -23.92 15.68
N GLU A 204 4.99 -22.73 15.50
CA GLU A 204 5.64 -22.33 14.24
C GLU A 204 6.80 -23.27 13.90
N LYS A 205 7.72 -23.51 14.85
CA LYS A 205 8.85 -24.42 14.63
C LYS A 205 8.39 -25.84 14.35
N GLY A 206 7.38 -26.33 15.07
CA GLY A 206 6.79 -27.65 14.85
C GLY A 206 6.21 -27.78 13.44
N ALA A 207 5.40 -26.81 13.01
CA ALA A 207 4.81 -26.78 11.67
C ALA A 207 5.87 -26.71 10.57
N MET A 208 6.81 -25.77 10.66
CA MET A 208 7.88 -25.62 9.68
C MET A 208 8.73 -26.89 9.57
N LYS A 209 9.03 -27.54 10.70
CA LYS A 209 9.76 -28.80 10.73
C LYS A 209 8.96 -29.91 10.03
N SER A 210 7.71 -30.10 10.40
CA SER A 210 6.81 -31.12 9.82
C SER A 210 6.69 -30.97 8.30
N ILE A 211 6.42 -29.76 7.81
CA ILE A 211 6.29 -29.45 6.38
C ILE A 211 7.61 -29.71 5.63
N PHE A 212 8.73 -29.25 6.20
CA PHE A 212 10.04 -29.43 5.57
C PHE A 212 10.43 -30.90 5.43
N TYR A 213 10.17 -31.74 6.44
CA TYR A 213 10.47 -33.18 6.36
C TYR A 213 9.55 -33.94 5.39
N LYS A 214 8.27 -33.54 5.28
CA LYS A 214 7.35 -34.15 4.30
C LYS A 214 7.77 -33.84 2.86
N CYS A 215 8.17 -32.59 2.56
CA CYS A 215 8.45 -32.13 1.20
C CYS A 215 9.69 -31.20 1.12
N PRO A 216 10.93 -31.69 1.33
CA PRO A 216 12.11 -30.83 1.51
C PRO A 216 12.48 -30.03 0.26
N PHE A 217 12.55 -30.68 -0.90
CA PHE A 217 12.92 -30.01 -2.15
C PHE A 217 11.90 -28.96 -2.60
N HIS A 218 10.60 -29.28 -2.46
CA HIS A 218 9.53 -28.33 -2.79
C HIS A 218 9.58 -27.11 -1.85
N THR A 219 9.74 -27.34 -0.55
CA THR A 219 9.84 -26.28 0.46
C THR A 219 11.07 -25.40 0.21
N LEU A 220 12.24 -26.00 -0.07
CA LEU A 220 13.47 -25.24 -0.36
C LEU A 220 13.32 -24.35 -1.59
N LYS A 221 12.72 -24.87 -2.68
CA LYS A 221 12.42 -24.06 -3.87
C LYS A 221 11.46 -22.91 -3.54
N GLY A 222 10.45 -23.16 -2.70
CA GLY A 222 9.53 -22.13 -2.20
C GLY A 222 10.25 -21.04 -1.42
N ILE A 223 11.14 -21.42 -0.49
CA ILE A 223 11.93 -20.50 0.32
C ILE A 223 12.83 -19.62 -0.56
N ILE A 224 13.56 -20.22 -1.51
CA ILE A 224 14.43 -19.48 -2.44
C ILE A 224 13.61 -18.48 -3.24
N ARG A 225 12.49 -18.91 -3.84
CA ARG A 225 11.59 -18.03 -4.60
C ARG A 225 11.10 -16.86 -3.75
N PHE A 226 10.68 -17.12 -2.52
CA PHE A 226 10.22 -16.10 -1.59
C PHE A 226 11.31 -15.05 -1.31
N PHE A 227 12.52 -15.49 -0.96
CA PHE A 227 13.63 -14.57 -0.66
C PHE A 227 14.12 -13.82 -1.90
N CYS A 228 14.22 -14.46 -3.06
CA CYS A 228 14.56 -13.80 -4.32
C CYS A 228 13.52 -12.73 -4.69
N GLY A 229 12.23 -13.04 -4.56
CA GLY A 229 11.15 -12.09 -4.80
C GLY A 229 11.21 -10.90 -3.83
N LYS A 230 11.46 -11.16 -2.55
CA LYS A 230 11.62 -10.12 -1.52
C LYS A 230 12.85 -9.24 -1.79
N PHE A 231 13.97 -9.83 -2.18
CA PHE A 231 15.18 -9.10 -2.55
C PHE A 231 14.94 -8.20 -3.77
N TYR A 232 14.35 -8.75 -4.84
CA TYR A 232 14.04 -7.99 -6.04
C TYR A 232 13.08 -6.81 -5.76
N ARG A 233 12.08 -7.03 -4.89
CA ARG A 233 11.11 -5.99 -4.57
C ARG A 233 11.64 -4.93 -3.60
N ILE A 234 12.33 -5.34 -2.54
CA ILE A 234 12.72 -4.43 -1.44
C ILE A 234 14.15 -3.91 -1.62
N VAL A 235 15.12 -4.75 -1.98
CA VAL A 235 16.53 -4.34 -2.07
C VAL A 235 16.80 -3.68 -3.42
N TRP A 236 16.48 -4.39 -4.51
CA TRP A 236 16.63 -3.85 -5.87
C TRP A 236 15.61 -2.72 -6.14
N CYS A 237 14.40 -2.84 -5.62
CA CYS A 237 13.36 -1.80 -5.62
C CYS A 237 13.22 -1.06 -6.96
N PRO A 238 12.85 -1.76 -8.05
CA PRO A 238 12.76 -1.17 -9.38
C PRO A 238 11.64 -0.12 -9.45
N LYS A 239 11.80 0.86 -10.34
CA LYS A 239 10.89 2.01 -10.53
C LYS A 239 9.42 1.64 -10.70
N LYS A 240 9.11 0.45 -11.24
CA LYS A 240 7.74 -0.03 -11.43
C LYS A 240 6.93 -0.21 -10.13
N PHE A 241 7.61 -0.41 -9.00
CA PHE A 241 6.95 -0.53 -7.70
C PHE A 241 6.79 0.81 -7.00
N TRP A 242 7.48 1.85 -7.48
CA TRP A 242 7.38 3.17 -6.87
C TRP A 242 5.98 3.72 -7.13
N ARG A 243 5.40 4.25 -6.07
CA ARG A 243 4.13 4.98 -6.06
C ARG A 243 4.42 6.35 -5.48
N PHE A 244 5.33 7.05 -6.16
CA PHE A 244 5.96 8.25 -5.63
C PHE A 244 5.52 9.47 -6.43
N PHE A 245 4.85 10.41 -5.77
CA PHE A 245 4.53 11.71 -6.33
C PHE A 245 4.78 12.84 -5.34
N ALA A 246 4.99 14.05 -5.87
CA ALA A 246 5.14 15.26 -5.08
C ALA A 246 4.07 16.28 -5.46
N VAL A 247 3.72 17.15 -4.53
CA VAL A 247 2.83 18.28 -4.74
C VAL A 247 3.58 19.56 -4.40
N GLU A 248 3.69 20.42 -5.40
CA GLU A 248 4.38 21.71 -5.34
C GLU A 248 3.39 22.84 -5.56
N ALA A 249 3.50 23.87 -4.72
CA ALA A 249 2.66 25.06 -4.81
C ALA A 249 3.27 26.20 -3.99
N PRO A 250 3.05 27.46 -4.38
CA PRO A 250 3.25 28.59 -3.49
C PRO A 250 2.44 28.43 -2.18
N ASP A 251 2.94 28.99 -1.08
CA ASP A 251 2.21 29.01 0.18
C ASP A 251 0.84 29.71 0.01
N GLY A 252 -0.22 29.17 0.63
CA GLY A 252 -1.59 29.73 0.50
C GLY A 252 -2.45 29.15 -0.62
N THR A 253 -1.92 28.26 -1.47
CA THR A 253 -2.67 27.66 -2.60
C THR A 253 -3.65 26.54 -2.18
N GLY A 254 -3.70 26.15 -0.90
CA GLY A 254 -4.59 25.08 -0.41
C GLY A 254 -4.03 23.65 -0.59
N LYS A 255 -2.71 23.51 -0.75
CA LYS A 255 -2.03 22.23 -0.99
C LYS A 255 -2.33 21.14 0.04
N THR A 256 -2.28 21.46 1.33
CA THR A 256 -2.57 20.47 2.39
C THR A 256 -4.01 19.97 2.30
N THR A 257 -4.95 20.88 2.00
CA THR A 257 -6.36 20.52 1.77
C THR A 257 -6.48 19.59 0.56
N PHE A 258 -5.83 19.93 -0.56
CA PHE A 258 -5.81 19.09 -1.76
C PHE A 258 -5.23 17.70 -1.51
N ILE A 259 -4.08 17.60 -0.83
CA ILE A 259 -3.45 16.31 -0.50
C ILE A 259 -4.38 15.45 0.35
N ASN A 260 -4.99 16.02 1.38
CA ASN A 260 -5.89 15.28 2.26
C ASN A 260 -7.13 14.78 1.51
N SER A 261 -7.78 15.64 0.73
CA SER A 261 -8.94 15.25 -0.09
C SER A 261 -8.58 14.23 -1.17
N LEU A 262 -7.40 14.34 -1.78
CA LEU A 262 -6.90 13.34 -2.73
C LEU A 262 -6.68 11.97 -2.07
N ILE A 263 -6.08 11.95 -0.88
CA ILE A 263 -5.88 10.71 -0.11
C ILE A 263 -7.23 10.10 0.26
N GLU A 264 -8.18 10.90 0.76
CA GLU A 264 -9.53 10.42 1.09
C GLU A 264 -10.23 9.81 -0.12
N GLU A 265 -10.12 10.43 -1.30
CA GLU A 265 -10.69 9.91 -2.54
C GLU A 265 -9.98 8.63 -3.00
N LEU A 266 -8.65 8.58 -3.01
CA LEU A 266 -7.88 7.39 -3.38
C LEU A 266 -8.13 6.20 -2.45
N ARG A 267 -8.34 6.45 -1.16
CA ARG A 267 -8.70 5.42 -0.18
C ARG A 267 -9.99 4.70 -0.58
N LYS A 268 -10.99 5.42 -1.11
CA LYS A 268 -12.28 4.83 -1.52
C LYS A 268 -12.09 3.70 -2.53
N TYR A 269 -11.16 3.86 -3.47
CA TYR A 269 -10.87 2.85 -4.50
C TYR A 269 -9.98 1.71 -4.02
N TYR A 270 -8.96 2.01 -3.22
CA TYR A 270 -8.03 0.99 -2.68
C TYR A 270 -8.63 0.14 -1.57
N VAL A 271 -9.78 0.55 -1.03
CA VAL A 271 -10.45 -0.11 0.10
C VAL A 271 -9.47 -0.32 1.24
N SER A 272 -8.75 0.74 1.58
CA SER A 272 -7.60 0.68 2.49
C SER A 272 -7.64 1.73 3.59
N ASP A 273 -6.99 1.38 4.70
CA ASP A 273 -6.75 2.29 5.82
C ASP A 273 -5.81 3.46 5.45
N GLU A 274 -5.77 4.47 6.33
CA GLU A 274 -4.92 5.67 6.18
C GLU A 274 -3.44 5.35 6.01
N GLY A 275 -2.99 4.25 6.60
CA GLY A 275 -1.59 3.84 6.60
C GLY A 275 -1.00 3.53 5.23
N ARG A 276 -1.81 3.47 4.16
CA ARG A 276 -1.36 3.25 2.77
C ARG A 276 -0.77 4.50 2.13
N PHE A 277 -1.11 5.70 2.58
CA PHE A 277 -0.65 6.96 1.99
C PHE A 277 0.28 7.66 2.97
N CYS A 278 1.58 7.67 2.69
CA CYS A 278 2.60 8.28 3.54
C CYS A 278 2.93 9.68 3.02
N VAL A 279 2.49 10.70 3.77
CA VAL A 279 2.82 12.10 3.49
C VAL A 279 4.11 12.46 4.20
N HIS A 280 5.08 12.95 3.43
CA HIS A 280 6.35 13.49 3.89
C HIS A 280 6.39 14.97 3.58
N HIS A 281 6.95 15.77 4.50
CA HIS A 281 7.05 17.21 4.31
C HIS A 281 8.47 17.60 3.98
N PHE A 282 8.66 18.17 2.79
CA PHE A 282 9.91 18.71 2.28
C PHE A 282 11.04 17.67 2.16
N ARG A 283 11.57 17.18 3.28
CA ARG A 283 12.74 16.30 3.36
C ARG A 283 12.41 14.92 3.94
N PRO A 284 13.22 13.88 3.64
CA PRO A 284 13.15 12.57 4.29
C PRO A 284 13.35 12.62 5.81
N ASN A 285 14.10 13.62 6.32
CA ASN A 285 14.42 13.79 7.74
C ASN A 285 15.14 12.58 8.37
N LEU A 286 15.94 11.86 7.59
CA LEU A 286 16.86 10.84 8.13
C LEU A 286 18.01 11.54 8.87
N LEU A 287 18.47 12.67 8.32
CA LEU A 287 19.39 13.59 8.97
C LEU A 287 18.63 14.76 9.61
N PRO A 288 18.92 15.13 10.86
CA PRO A 288 18.25 16.24 11.53
C PRO A 288 18.46 17.56 10.78
N ASN A 289 17.58 18.54 10.98
CA ASN A 289 17.80 19.88 10.46
C ASN A 289 19.12 20.45 10.99
N LEU A 290 19.92 21.14 10.16
CA LEU A 290 21.19 21.76 10.59
C LEU A 290 21.05 22.68 11.80
N GLY A 291 19.91 23.35 11.98
CA GLY A 291 19.58 24.11 13.19
C GLY A 291 19.49 23.21 14.43
N ALA A 292 18.67 22.16 14.36
CA ALA A 292 18.53 21.16 15.43
C ALA A 292 19.81 20.33 15.67
N ALA A 293 20.60 20.07 14.64
CA ALA A 293 21.89 19.40 14.73
C ALA A 293 22.94 20.28 15.42
N ARG A 294 22.96 21.59 15.12
CA ARG A 294 23.80 22.58 15.81
C ARG A 294 23.36 22.82 17.25
N GLU A 295 22.06 22.76 17.53
CA GLU A 295 21.52 22.84 18.89
C GLU A 295 21.89 21.60 19.71
N LYS A 296 21.71 20.40 19.15
CA LYS A 296 22.18 19.14 19.77
C LYS A 296 23.70 19.10 19.96
N ALA A 297 24.46 19.76 19.10
CA ALA A 297 25.91 19.92 19.23
C ALA A 297 26.34 21.11 20.12
N GLY A 298 25.39 21.84 20.72
CA GLY A 298 25.67 22.94 21.67
C GLY A 298 26.13 24.27 21.05
N ILE A 299 26.00 24.46 19.73
CA ILE A 299 26.63 25.57 18.99
C ILE A 299 25.69 26.79 18.87
N LYS A 300 24.37 26.61 18.73
CA LYS A 300 23.39 27.72 18.65
C LYS A 300 21.94 27.23 18.81
N LYS A 301 21.07 27.99 19.50
CA LYS A 301 19.62 27.69 19.61
C LYS A 301 18.91 27.80 18.25
N GLN A 302 17.98 26.89 17.97
CA GLN A 302 17.14 26.96 16.79
C GLN A 302 16.17 28.15 16.88
N ASP A 303 16.03 28.86 15.78
CA ASP A 303 15.05 29.94 15.63
C ASP A 303 13.70 29.30 15.23
N THR A 304 12.76 29.19 16.16
CA THR A 304 11.51 28.40 16.04
C THR A 304 10.30 29.21 15.57
N ASN A 305 10.47 30.48 15.20
CA ASN A 305 9.37 31.27 14.69
C ASN A 305 9.05 30.80 13.25
N PHE A 306 7.82 30.37 12.94
CA PHE A 306 7.46 29.86 11.60
C PHE A 306 6.61 30.86 10.79
N THR A 307 6.32 32.03 11.38
CA THR A 307 5.40 33.05 10.87
C THR A 307 6.00 34.01 9.82
N ASP A 308 7.33 34.12 9.74
CA ASP A 308 8.03 34.84 8.67
C ASP A 308 9.08 33.92 8.01
N PRO A 309 8.82 33.41 6.79
CA PRO A 309 9.70 32.49 6.09
C PRO A 309 10.98 33.15 5.52
N HIS A 310 11.02 34.48 5.36
CA HIS A 310 12.16 35.21 4.77
C HIS A 310 12.92 36.09 5.77
N ARG A 311 12.60 36.05 7.07
CA ARG A 311 13.21 36.92 8.12
C ARG A 311 14.74 36.92 8.21
N ALA A 312 15.41 35.92 7.66
CA ALA A 312 16.82 35.71 7.95
C ALA A 312 17.69 35.77 6.69
N LYS A 313 18.76 36.57 6.79
CA LYS A 313 19.68 36.83 5.69
C LYS A 313 20.24 35.53 5.08
N PRO A 314 20.37 35.47 3.74
CA PRO A 314 21.06 34.38 3.05
C PRO A 314 22.47 34.20 3.61
N VAL A 315 22.93 32.95 3.75
CA VAL A 315 24.31 32.71 4.17
C VAL A 315 25.28 32.90 3.01
N GLY A 316 26.56 33.18 3.30
CA GLY A 316 27.59 33.29 2.26
C GLY A 316 27.68 32.04 1.37
N VAL A 317 28.21 32.18 0.16
CA VAL A 317 28.21 31.14 -0.89
C VAL A 317 28.79 29.80 -0.37
N PHE A 318 29.94 29.83 0.31
CA PHE A 318 30.56 28.62 0.88
C PHE A 318 29.66 27.92 1.92
N SER A 319 29.04 28.68 2.83
CA SER A 319 28.09 28.12 3.80
C SER A 319 26.80 27.63 3.12
N SER A 320 26.44 28.18 1.97
CA SER A 320 25.28 27.75 1.19
C SER A 320 25.57 26.41 0.50
N VAL A 321 26.79 26.19 -0.01
CA VAL A 321 27.21 24.89 -0.55
C VAL A 321 27.14 23.82 0.53
N ILE A 322 27.79 24.03 1.68
CA ILE A 322 27.76 23.04 2.78
C ILE A 322 26.33 22.69 3.18
N ARG A 323 25.47 23.70 3.31
CA ARG A 323 24.05 23.52 3.67
C ARG A 323 23.30 22.73 2.60
N MET A 324 23.47 23.09 1.33
CA MET A 324 22.83 22.40 0.21
C MET A 324 23.30 20.95 0.11
N THR A 325 24.60 20.70 0.21
CA THR A 325 25.17 19.34 0.20
C THR A 325 24.63 18.51 1.37
N TYR A 326 24.56 19.07 2.58
CA TYR A 326 24.02 18.37 3.75
C TYR A 326 22.56 17.97 3.55
N TYR A 327 21.71 18.90 3.09
CA TYR A 327 20.31 18.58 2.81
C TYR A 327 20.16 17.62 1.63
N TRP A 328 20.96 17.78 0.58
CA TRP A 328 20.98 16.88 -0.56
C TRP A 328 21.36 15.45 -0.18
N LEU A 329 22.36 15.25 0.70
CA LEU A 329 22.74 13.93 1.22
C LEU A 329 21.55 13.24 1.92
N ASP A 330 20.71 14.00 2.64
CA ASP A 330 19.48 13.47 3.24
C ASP A 330 18.51 12.94 2.18
N TYR A 331 18.40 13.59 1.00
CA TYR A 331 17.60 13.05 -0.10
C TYR A 331 18.26 11.83 -0.75
N VAL A 332 19.57 11.87 -1.00
CA VAL A 332 20.30 10.77 -1.67
C VAL A 332 20.22 9.48 -0.86
N ILE A 333 20.29 9.56 0.47
CA ILE A 333 20.25 8.38 1.34
C ILE A 333 18.81 8.09 1.80
N GLY A 334 18.06 9.13 2.19
CA GLY A 334 16.74 9.01 2.77
C GLY A 334 15.67 8.55 1.79
N ILE A 335 15.68 9.04 0.53
CA ILE A 335 14.65 8.66 -0.45
C ILE A 335 14.73 7.16 -0.81
N PRO A 336 15.89 6.58 -1.17
CA PRO A 336 15.96 5.14 -1.38
C PRO A 336 15.51 4.34 -0.16
N TYR A 337 15.88 4.76 1.05
CA TYR A 337 15.48 4.08 2.28
C TYR A 337 13.95 4.09 2.49
N LEU A 338 13.32 5.27 2.36
CA LEU A 338 11.88 5.43 2.52
C LEU A 338 11.12 4.68 1.42
N LEU A 339 11.51 4.83 0.15
CA LEU A 339 10.86 4.13 -0.96
C LEU A 339 10.90 2.62 -0.78
N ARG A 340 12.02 2.04 -0.33
CA ARG A 340 12.12 0.59 -0.06
C ARG A 340 11.16 0.15 1.05
N LYS A 341 11.10 0.93 2.13
CA LYS A 341 10.16 0.68 3.24
C LYS A 341 8.72 0.75 2.76
N GLU A 342 8.39 1.73 1.93
CA GLU A 342 7.02 1.95 1.45
C GLU A 342 6.60 0.92 0.40
N VAL A 343 7.49 0.53 -0.52
CA VAL A 343 7.28 -0.54 -1.50
C VAL A 343 7.03 -1.90 -0.84
N GLN A 344 7.73 -2.17 0.29
CA GLN A 344 7.51 -3.39 1.07
C GLN A 344 6.05 -3.51 1.55
N TYR A 345 5.42 -2.38 1.90
CA TYR A 345 4.06 -2.31 2.44
C TYR A 345 3.04 -1.72 1.45
N GLU A 346 3.39 -1.63 0.16
CA GLU A 346 2.53 -1.08 -0.91
C GLU A 346 1.98 0.31 -0.66
N LYS A 347 2.80 1.16 -0.05
CA LYS A 347 2.42 2.51 0.31
C LYS A 347 2.74 3.50 -0.80
N TYR A 348 1.94 4.55 -0.86
CA TYR A 348 2.22 5.75 -1.64
C TYR A 348 3.17 6.66 -0.87
N SER A 349 4.18 7.15 -1.58
CA SER A 349 5.10 8.18 -1.09
C SER A 349 4.62 9.52 -1.63
N ILE A 350 4.08 10.36 -0.76
CA ILE A 350 3.53 11.67 -1.14
C ILE A 350 4.39 12.74 -0.50
N TYR A 351 4.98 13.62 -1.31
CA TYR A 351 5.76 14.73 -0.80
C TYR A 351 5.00 16.06 -0.89
N ASP A 352 4.73 16.66 0.27
CA ASP A 352 4.30 18.05 0.39
C ASP A 352 5.55 18.95 0.38
N ARG A 353 5.86 19.52 -0.79
CA ARG A 353 7.19 20.05 -1.17
C ARG A 353 8.25 18.96 -1.28
N TYR A 354 9.12 19.12 -2.27
CA TYR A 354 10.26 18.27 -2.51
C TYR A 354 11.53 19.14 -2.66
N ILE A 355 12.58 18.58 -3.28
CA ILE A 355 13.86 19.28 -3.49
C ILE A 355 13.72 20.53 -4.38
N TYR A 356 12.62 20.67 -5.12
CA TYR A 356 12.38 21.80 -6.03
C TYR A 356 12.21 23.13 -5.30
N ASP A 357 11.84 23.11 -4.02
CA ASP A 357 11.76 24.32 -3.20
C ASP A 357 13.12 25.03 -3.11
N PHE A 358 14.24 24.29 -3.11
CA PHE A 358 15.57 24.92 -3.16
C PHE A 358 15.85 25.63 -4.50
N VAL A 359 15.15 25.25 -5.56
CA VAL A 359 15.25 25.89 -6.88
C VAL A 359 14.29 27.09 -6.98
N VAL A 360 13.05 26.94 -6.49
CA VAL A 360 12.01 27.95 -6.63
C VAL A 360 12.08 29.02 -5.55
N ASP A 361 12.32 28.63 -4.30
CA ASP A 361 12.45 29.50 -3.13
C ASP A 361 13.75 29.19 -2.33
N PRO A 362 14.92 29.59 -2.86
CA PRO A 362 16.19 29.39 -2.16
C PRO A 362 16.30 30.24 -0.88
N GLN A 363 15.55 31.34 -0.78
CA GLN A 363 15.62 32.28 0.35
C GLN A 363 15.05 31.66 1.63
N ARG A 364 13.97 30.89 1.53
CA ARG A 364 13.40 30.13 2.66
C ARG A 364 14.41 29.20 3.32
N SER A 365 15.31 28.63 2.54
CA SER A 365 16.40 27.77 3.03
C SER A 365 17.70 28.52 3.32
N ARG A 366 17.71 29.84 3.15
CA ARG A 366 18.85 30.77 3.20
C ARG A 366 20.02 30.37 2.30
N ILE A 367 19.74 29.76 1.15
CA ILE A 367 20.74 29.28 0.20
C ILE A 367 21.01 30.40 -0.82
N ASN A 368 22.26 30.83 -0.94
CA ASN A 368 22.71 31.79 -1.93
C ASN A 368 23.65 31.10 -2.93
N LEU A 369 23.07 30.31 -3.85
CA LEU A 369 23.80 29.57 -4.89
C LEU A 369 23.24 29.89 -6.28
N PRO A 370 24.08 29.86 -7.33
CA PRO A 370 23.63 30.00 -8.71
C PRO A 370 22.52 29.00 -9.07
N ASP A 371 21.60 29.40 -9.93
CA ASP A 371 20.45 28.60 -10.34
C ASP A 371 20.82 27.24 -10.94
N TRP A 372 21.82 27.21 -11.83
CA TRP A 372 22.30 25.97 -12.46
C TRP A 372 22.78 24.94 -11.43
N LEU A 373 23.43 25.39 -10.35
CA LEU A 373 23.95 24.51 -9.31
C LEU A 373 22.80 23.94 -8.46
N ARG A 374 21.81 24.76 -8.13
CA ARG A 374 20.61 24.31 -7.39
C ARG A 374 19.81 23.29 -8.21
N LYS A 375 19.67 23.52 -9.52
CA LYS A 375 19.06 22.56 -10.46
C LYS A 375 19.86 21.27 -10.57
N LEU A 376 21.19 21.34 -10.60
CA LEU A 376 22.04 20.14 -10.61
C LEU A 376 21.78 19.26 -9.38
N TYR A 377 21.77 19.84 -8.18
CA TYR A 377 21.41 19.12 -6.96
C TYR A 377 20.01 18.50 -7.02
N ALA A 378 19.03 19.26 -7.52
CA ALA A 378 17.66 18.79 -7.69
C ALA A 378 17.57 17.61 -8.68
N CYS A 379 18.35 17.58 -9.75
CA CYS A 379 18.35 16.49 -10.74
C CYS A 379 19.07 15.22 -10.26
N MET A 380 20.02 15.34 -9.32
CA MET A 380 20.82 14.21 -8.82
C MET A 380 20.10 13.33 -7.78
N VAL A 381 18.89 13.68 -7.36
CA VAL A 381 18.08 12.85 -6.47
C VAL A 381 17.06 12.02 -7.24
N ILE A 382 16.50 11.01 -6.59
CA ILE A 382 15.41 10.22 -7.19
C ILE A 382 14.20 11.13 -7.41
N GLN A 383 13.82 11.31 -8.68
CA GLN A 383 12.67 12.15 -9.03
C GLN A 383 11.35 11.44 -8.74
N PRO A 384 10.31 12.17 -8.27
CA PRO A 384 8.94 11.67 -8.24
C PRO A 384 8.48 11.20 -9.63
N GLN A 385 7.56 10.26 -9.70
CA GLN A 385 6.99 9.82 -10.99
C GLN A 385 5.92 10.77 -11.51
N ILE A 386 5.33 11.58 -10.62
CA ILE A 386 4.39 12.66 -10.92
C ILE A 386 4.75 13.84 -10.01
N ILE A 387 4.75 15.06 -10.55
CA ILE A 387 4.88 16.30 -9.79
C ILE A 387 3.63 17.12 -10.07
N PHE A 388 2.70 17.17 -9.13
CA PHE A 388 1.53 18.04 -9.23
C PHE A 388 1.92 19.45 -8.87
N ILE A 389 1.76 20.40 -9.80
CA ILE A 389 1.99 21.81 -9.57
C ILE A 389 0.64 22.50 -9.48
N LEU A 390 0.27 22.95 -8.28
CA LEU A 390 -0.98 23.68 -8.08
C LEU A 390 -0.80 25.14 -8.48
N TYR A 391 -1.62 25.60 -9.42
CA TYR A 391 -1.59 26.95 -9.95
C TYR A 391 -2.85 27.71 -9.59
N ALA A 392 -2.73 28.90 -9.00
CA ALA A 392 -3.84 29.82 -8.75
C ALA A 392 -3.45 31.24 -9.11
N ASP A 393 -4.43 32.10 -9.38
CA ASP A 393 -4.17 33.53 -9.63
C ASP A 393 -3.46 34.17 -8.42
N PHE A 394 -2.43 34.99 -8.69
CA PHE A 394 -1.63 35.71 -7.70
C PHE A 394 -2.52 36.48 -6.71
N MET A 395 -3.59 37.09 -7.21
CA MET A 395 -4.55 37.85 -6.39
C MET A 395 -5.36 36.95 -5.45
N VAL A 396 -5.63 35.70 -5.85
CA VAL A 396 -6.35 34.72 -5.02
C VAL A 396 -5.44 34.19 -3.92
N ILE A 397 -4.17 33.92 -4.22
CA ILE A 397 -3.19 33.44 -3.23
C ILE A 397 -2.93 34.50 -2.16
N TYR A 398 -2.66 35.75 -2.58
CA TYR A 398 -2.40 36.86 -1.66
C TYR A 398 -3.57 37.14 -0.71
N LYS A 399 -4.82 37.04 -1.22
CA LYS A 399 -6.02 37.18 -0.39
C LYS A 399 -6.18 36.05 0.63
N ARG A 400 -5.74 34.83 0.32
CA ARG A 400 -5.85 33.65 1.20
C ARG A 400 -4.79 33.63 2.31
N LYS A 401 -3.55 34.06 2.00
CA LYS A 401 -2.46 34.20 2.97
C LYS A 401 -1.56 35.37 2.61
N GLN A 402 -1.45 36.35 3.50
CA GLN A 402 -0.61 37.54 3.35
C GLN A 402 0.82 37.31 3.86
N GLU A 403 1.41 36.13 3.61
CA GLU A 403 2.76 35.78 4.08
C GLU A 403 3.87 36.26 3.10
N LEU A 404 3.54 36.51 1.83
CA LEU A 404 4.48 36.88 0.76
C LEU A 404 3.94 38.07 -0.05
N THR A 405 4.84 38.83 -0.67
CA THR A 405 4.46 39.92 -1.60
C THR A 405 3.94 39.35 -2.92
N ILE A 406 3.10 40.11 -3.62
CA ILE A 406 2.54 39.72 -4.92
C ILE A 406 3.66 39.43 -5.94
N ASP A 407 4.73 40.24 -5.94
CA ASP A 407 5.89 40.06 -6.83
C ASP A 407 6.64 38.74 -6.55
N GLU A 408 6.77 38.35 -5.28
CA GLU A 408 7.43 37.10 -4.91
C GLU A 408 6.57 35.88 -5.28
N ILE A 409 5.25 35.97 -5.09
CA ILE A 409 4.31 34.94 -5.58
C ILE A 409 4.41 34.83 -7.11
N ALA A 410 4.49 35.96 -7.82
CA ALA A 410 4.64 35.97 -9.28
C ALA A 410 5.96 35.33 -9.75
N ARG A 411 7.06 35.66 -9.08
CA ARG A 411 8.38 35.06 -9.33
C ARG A 411 8.35 33.54 -9.11
N GLN A 412 7.79 33.07 -7.99
CA GLN A 412 7.71 31.64 -7.68
C GLN A 412 6.89 30.87 -8.70
N GLN A 413 5.73 31.39 -9.12
CA GLN A 413 4.93 30.76 -10.17
C GLN A 413 5.66 30.69 -11.50
N MET A 414 6.41 31.74 -11.87
CA MET A 414 7.23 31.71 -13.09
C MET A 414 8.33 30.64 -13.03
N GLU A 415 8.96 30.46 -11.87
CA GLU A 415 9.97 29.41 -11.68
C GLU A 415 9.35 28.00 -11.69
N PHE A 416 8.17 27.80 -11.10
CA PHE A 416 7.42 26.56 -11.27
C PHE A 416 7.05 26.31 -12.74
N LYS A 417 6.73 27.37 -13.50
CA LYS A 417 6.49 27.29 -14.94
C LYS A 417 7.70 26.79 -15.73
N LYS A 418 8.88 27.34 -15.42
CA LYS A 418 10.14 26.89 -16.00
C LYS A 418 10.45 25.45 -15.59
N LEU A 419 10.22 25.09 -14.33
CA LEU A 419 10.49 23.73 -13.84
C LEU A 419 9.70 22.69 -14.63
N ALA A 420 8.39 22.89 -14.81
CA ALA A 420 7.56 21.95 -15.56
C ALA A 420 7.92 21.85 -17.05
N SER A 421 8.42 22.93 -17.64
CA SER A 421 8.88 22.89 -19.04
C SER A 421 10.11 22.00 -19.24
N VAL A 422 10.86 21.74 -18.17
CA VAL A 422 12.09 20.93 -18.19
C VAL A 422 11.83 19.50 -17.68
N THR A 423 10.78 19.28 -16.90
CA THR A 423 10.48 18.00 -16.27
C THR A 423 9.23 17.35 -16.87
N SER A 424 9.42 16.25 -17.62
CA SER A 424 8.33 15.55 -18.33
C SER A 424 7.29 14.87 -17.42
N ASN A 425 7.51 14.87 -16.11
CA ASN A 425 6.66 14.30 -15.07
C ASN A 425 5.86 15.37 -14.31
N ALA A 426 5.99 16.65 -14.66
CA ALA A 426 5.20 17.72 -14.06
C ALA A 426 3.82 17.84 -14.71
N VAL A 427 2.79 18.01 -13.88
CA VAL A 427 1.40 18.20 -14.30
C VAL A 427 0.78 19.35 -13.53
N TYR A 428 0.14 20.26 -14.26
CA TYR A 428 -0.57 21.39 -13.68
C TYR A 428 -1.96 21.00 -13.23
N ILE A 429 -2.34 21.49 -12.05
CA ILE A 429 -3.72 21.44 -11.58
C ILE A 429 -4.15 22.88 -11.27
N ASP A 430 -5.27 23.28 -11.86
CA ASP A 430 -5.86 24.60 -11.67
C ASP A 430 -6.54 24.68 -10.29
N ALA A 431 -5.89 25.37 -9.35
CA ALA A 431 -6.36 25.60 -7.99
C ALA A 431 -7.34 26.77 -7.87
N ASN A 432 -7.80 27.34 -8.99
CA ASN A 432 -8.98 28.21 -9.03
C ASN A 432 -10.30 27.40 -9.08
N ARG A 433 -10.24 26.12 -9.47
CA ARG A 433 -11.38 25.20 -9.52
C ARG A 433 -11.76 24.71 -8.12
N SER A 434 -12.89 24.01 -8.04
CA SER A 434 -13.28 23.36 -6.79
C SER A 434 -12.28 22.25 -6.42
N ILE A 435 -12.14 21.97 -5.12
CA ILE A 435 -11.23 20.91 -4.62
C ILE A 435 -11.60 19.56 -5.24
N GLN A 436 -12.90 19.29 -5.45
CA GLN A 436 -13.37 18.05 -6.03
C GLN A 436 -12.89 17.87 -7.47
N GLU A 437 -13.00 18.91 -8.31
CA GLU A 437 -12.52 18.86 -9.70
C GLU A 437 -11.00 18.66 -9.78
N MET A 438 -10.24 19.32 -8.89
CA MET A 438 -8.79 19.13 -8.78
C MET A 438 -8.44 17.68 -8.43
N VAL A 439 -9.17 17.09 -7.47
CA VAL A 439 -8.96 15.73 -7.01
C VAL A 439 -9.33 14.72 -8.10
N ASP A 440 -10.43 14.92 -8.82
CA ASP A 440 -10.85 14.04 -9.91
C ASP A 440 -9.82 14.05 -11.07
N GLU A 441 -9.29 15.22 -11.43
CA GLU A 441 -8.19 15.35 -12.40
C GLU A 441 -6.92 14.63 -11.93
N ALA A 442 -6.53 14.82 -10.67
CA ALA A 442 -5.37 14.15 -10.08
C ALA A 442 -5.53 12.62 -10.01
N CYS A 443 -6.72 12.13 -9.66
CA CYS A 443 -7.05 10.70 -9.65
C CYS A 443 -6.87 10.09 -11.04
N LYS A 444 -7.37 10.75 -12.09
CA LYS A 444 -7.19 10.30 -13.47
C LYS A 444 -5.70 10.14 -13.83
N ILE A 445 -4.89 11.16 -13.52
CA ILE A 445 -3.44 11.15 -13.81
C ILE A 445 -2.73 10.04 -13.03
N ILE A 446 -3.08 9.83 -11.75
CA ILE A 446 -2.56 8.75 -10.92
C ILE A 446 -2.93 7.39 -11.51
N PHE A 447 -4.17 7.22 -11.95
CA PHE A 447 -4.65 5.98 -12.55
C PHE A 447 -3.89 5.67 -13.83
N ASP A 448 -3.81 6.62 -14.76
CA ASP A 448 -3.08 6.47 -16.02
C ASP A 448 -1.58 6.20 -15.82
N LYS A 449 -0.97 6.76 -14.77
CA LYS A 449 0.46 6.59 -14.50
C LYS A 449 0.81 5.27 -13.83
N PHE A 450 0.01 4.88 -12.83
CA PHE A 450 0.37 3.80 -11.92
C PHE A 450 -0.37 2.50 -12.20
N PHE A 451 -1.53 2.54 -12.84
CA PHE A 451 -2.39 1.38 -13.02
C PHE A 451 -2.28 0.85 -14.45
N SER A 452 -2.66 -0.42 -14.60
CA SER A 452 -2.88 -0.99 -15.91
C SER A 452 -4.29 -0.65 -16.35
N LYS A 453 -4.44 -0.21 -17.61
CA LYS A 453 -5.74 0.00 -18.24
C LYS A 453 -6.07 -1.22 -19.10
N ILE A 454 -7.31 -1.69 -19.08
CA ILE A 454 -7.77 -2.69 -20.04
C ILE A 454 -7.72 -2.08 -21.44
N GLY A 455 -7.20 -2.85 -22.40
CA GLY A 455 -7.02 -2.43 -23.79
C GLY A 455 -8.29 -2.59 -24.62
#